data_AF-A0A8A0D580-F1
#
_entry.id   AF-A0A8A0D580-F1
#
_cell.length_a   1.000
_cell.length_b   1.000
_cell.length_c   1.000
_cell.angle_alpha   90.00
_cell.angle_beta   90.00
_cell.angle_gamma   90.00
#
_symmetry.space_group_name_H-M   'P 1'
#
loop_
_entity.id
_entity.type
_entity.pdbx_description
1 polymer ?
#
loop_
_entity_poly.entity_id
_entity_poly.type
_entity_poly.pdbx_seq_one_letter_code
_entity_poly.pdbx_strand_id
1 'polypeptide(L)'
;VAGGGVALVRVAAKLAGLTAQNEDQNVGIKVALRAMEAPLRQIVSNAGEEPSVVANNVKAGEGNYGYNAATEEYGNMIDFGILDPTKVTRSALQYAASVAGLM
;
A
#
# COMPACT_ATOMS: atom_id res chain seq x y z
N VAL A 1 2.29 -12.54 -0.04
CA VAL A 1 2.53 -11.38 0.87
C VAL A 1 1.22 -11.01 1.54
N ALA A 2 1.25 -10.21 2.61
CA ALA A 2 0.02 -9.70 3.23
C ALA A 2 -0.85 -8.97 2.19
N GLY A 3 -2.09 -9.40 2.03
CA GLY A 3 -3.04 -8.81 1.08
C GLY A 3 -3.66 -7.51 1.58
N GLY A 4 -4.77 -7.10 0.98
CA GLY A 4 -5.51 -5.89 1.38
C GLY A 4 -4.73 -4.58 1.17
N GLY A 5 -3.71 -4.59 0.31
CA GLY A 5 -2.84 -3.43 0.07
C GLY A 5 -1.76 -3.21 1.15
N VAL A 6 -1.71 -4.02 2.21
CA VAL A 6 -0.75 -3.88 3.32
C VAL A 6 0.69 -4.02 2.83
N ALA A 7 0.97 -4.96 1.93
CA ALA A 7 2.32 -5.16 1.41
C ALA A 7 2.91 -3.87 0.79
N LEU A 8 2.12 -3.12 0.03
CA LEU A 8 2.57 -1.87 -0.60
C LEU A 8 2.75 -0.74 0.42
N VAL A 9 1.85 -0.63 1.41
CA VAL A 9 2.00 0.32 2.53
C VAL A 9 3.31 0.07 3.30
N ARG A 10 3.65 -1.20 3.55
CA ARG A 10 4.91 -1.57 4.23
C ARG A 10 6.14 -1.22 3.41
N VAL A 11 6.10 -1.45 2.11
CA VAL A 11 7.20 -1.06 1.20
C VAL A 11 7.35 0.46 1.18
N ALA A 12 6.24 1.21 1.06
CA ALA A 12 6.27 2.66 1.05
C ALA A 12 6.90 3.25 2.32
N ALA A 13 6.56 2.71 3.49
CA ALA A 13 7.16 3.13 4.77
C ALA A 13 8.68 2.90 4.81
N LYS A 14 9.16 1.75 4.29
CA LYS A 14 10.59 1.45 4.24
C LYS A 14 11.37 2.32 3.26
N LEU A 15 10.71 2.87 2.24
CA LEU A 15 11.30 3.72 1.22
C LEU A 15 11.15 5.23 1.51
N ALA A 16 10.59 5.62 2.65
CA ALA A 16 10.36 7.03 3.00
C ALA A 16 11.66 7.87 3.04
N GLY A 17 12.82 7.24 3.27
CA GLY A 17 14.13 7.88 3.27
C GLY A 17 14.86 7.86 1.91
N LEU A 18 14.22 7.37 0.84
CA LEU A 18 14.85 7.31 -0.48
C LEU A 18 15.01 8.71 -1.09
N THR A 19 16.22 9.06 -1.48
CA THR A 19 16.56 10.35 -2.10
C THR A 19 17.08 10.15 -3.53
N ALA A 20 16.79 11.12 -4.39
CA ALA A 20 17.21 11.14 -5.78
C ALA A 20 18.27 12.21 -6.08
N GLN A 21 18.62 12.37 -7.35
CA GLN A 21 19.68 13.28 -7.80
C GLN A 21 19.25 14.75 -7.77
N ASN A 22 17.95 15.02 -7.90
CA ASN A 22 17.37 16.36 -7.91
C ASN A 22 15.95 16.36 -7.31
N GLU A 23 15.40 17.55 -7.09
CA GLU A 23 14.10 17.68 -6.42
C GLU A 23 12.93 17.15 -7.26
N ASP A 24 12.99 17.25 -8.59
CA ASP A 24 11.93 16.70 -9.46
C ASP A 24 11.82 15.18 -9.33
N GLN A 25 12.97 14.50 -9.25
CA GLN A 25 12.99 13.06 -8.99
C GLN A 25 12.52 12.74 -7.56
N ASN A 26 12.85 13.57 -6.55
CA ASN A 26 12.32 13.41 -5.19
C ASN A 26 10.79 13.53 -5.15
N VAL A 27 10.23 14.47 -5.91
CA VAL A 27 8.78 14.60 -6.06
C VAL A 27 8.20 13.33 -6.70
N GLY A 28 8.83 12.79 -7.76
CA GLY A 28 8.42 11.53 -8.39
C GLY A 28 8.41 10.35 -7.41
N ILE A 29 9.42 10.23 -6.56
CA ILE A 29 9.45 9.22 -5.48
C ILE A 29 8.25 9.42 -4.54
N LYS A 30 8.01 10.64 -4.04
CA LYS A 30 6.88 10.94 -3.15
C LYS A 30 5.53 10.59 -3.80
N VAL A 31 5.38 10.83 -5.10
CA VAL A 31 4.17 10.46 -5.87
C VAL A 31 3.98 8.94 -5.87
N ALA A 32 5.03 8.18 -6.19
CA ALA A 32 4.96 6.72 -6.20
C ALA A 32 4.65 6.14 -4.80
N LEU A 33 5.30 6.65 -3.75
CA LEU A 33 5.06 6.23 -2.37
C LEU A 33 3.61 6.51 -1.94
N ARG A 34 3.06 7.66 -2.30
CA ARG A 34 1.65 7.99 -2.03
C ARG A 34 0.70 7.07 -2.80
N ALA A 35 1.01 6.74 -4.04
CA ALA A 35 0.19 5.85 -4.87
C ALA A 35 0.14 4.41 -4.33
N MET A 36 1.21 3.94 -3.67
CA MET A 36 1.25 2.61 -3.02
C MET A 36 0.22 2.45 -1.90
N GLU A 37 -0.31 3.53 -1.32
CA GLU A 37 -1.38 3.46 -0.31
C GLU A 37 -2.79 3.37 -0.93
N ALA A 38 -2.93 3.69 -2.22
CA ALA A 38 -4.22 3.76 -2.88
C ALA A 38 -5.02 2.43 -2.83
N PRO A 39 -4.40 1.24 -3.01
CA PRO A 39 -5.15 -0.02 -2.96
C PRO A 39 -5.82 -0.27 -1.60
N LEU A 40 -5.10 -0.05 -0.50
CA LEU A 40 -5.65 -0.21 0.85
C LEU A 40 -6.78 0.80 1.09
N ARG A 41 -6.54 2.08 0.74
CA ARG A 41 -7.55 3.14 0.91
C ARG A 41 -8.82 2.87 0.09
N GLN A 42 -8.68 2.35 -1.13
CA GLN A 42 -9.83 2.03 -1.97
C GLN A 42 -10.66 0.88 -1.39
N ILE A 43 -10.00 -0.17 -0.88
CA ILE A 43 -10.69 -1.29 -0.22
C ILE A 43 -11.47 -0.80 0.99
N VAL A 44 -10.86 0.04 1.83
CA VAL A 44 -11.51 0.63 3.01
C VAL A 44 -12.69 1.51 2.61
N SER A 45 -12.51 2.37 1.62
CA SER A 45 -13.60 3.22 1.10
C SER A 45 -14.78 2.39 0.57
N ASN A 46 -14.50 1.26 -0.09
CA ASN A 46 -15.54 0.36 -0.59
C ASN A 46 -16.29 -0.35 0.54
N ALA A 47 -15.65 -0.53 1.70
CA ALA A 47 -16.26 -1.07 2.91
C ALA A 47 -17.10 -0.02 3.68
N GLY A 48 -17.09 1.25 3.26
CA GLY A 48 -17.83 2.33 3.92
C GLY A 48 -17.08 3.00 5.09
N GLU A 49 -15.83 2.60 5.32
CA GLU A 49 -14.99 3.06 6.42
C GLU A 49 -14.10 4.24 6.00
N GLU A 50 -13.56 4.99 6.97
CA GLU A 50 -12.72 6.17 6.70
C GLU A 50 -11.28 5.76 6.28
N PRO A 51 -10.88 5.93 5.00
CA PRO A 51 -9.61 5.42 4.48
C PRO A 51 -8.39 6.01 5.18
N SER A 52 -8.48 7.27 5.61
CA SER A 52 -7.37 7.97 6.27
C SER A 52 -7.06 7.38 7.64
N VAL A 53 -8.10 7.03 8.41
CA VAL A 53 -7.98 6.46 9.75
C VAL A 53 -7.37 5.06 9.67
N VAL A 54 -7.91 4.21 8.79
CA VAL A 54 -7.41 2.84 8.63
C VAL A 54 -5.98 2.83 8.08
N ALA A 55 -5.67 3.65 7.07
CA ALA A 55 -4.32 3.72 6.50
C ALA A 55 -3.29 4.15 7.55
N ASN A 56 -3.62 5.13 8.40
CA ASN A 56 -2.73 5.59 9.47
C ASN A 56 -2.53 4.51 10.54
N ASN A 57 -3.59 3.81 10.95
CA ASN A 57 -3.49 2.70 11.90
C ASN A 57 -2.60 1.57 11.34
N VAL A 58 -2.86 1.14 10.10
CA VAL A 58 -2.05 0.11 9.45
C VAL A 58 -0.59 0.56 9.37
N LYS A 59 -0.29 1.80 8.99
CA LYS A 59 1.10 2.32 8.97
C LYS A 59 1.81 2.27 10.33
N ALA A 60 1.09 2.52 11.42
CA ALA A 60 1.65 2.48 12.78
C ALA A 60 1.98 1.05 13.25
N GLY A 61 1.31 0.04 12.69
CA GLY A 61 1.63 -1.37 12.93
C GLY A 61 2.80 -1.89 12.10
N GLU A 62 3.20 -3.13 12.37
CA GLU A 62 4.39 -3.76 11.78
C GLU A 62 4.07 -5.08 11.06
N GLY A 63 5.01 -5.52 10.22
CA GLY A 63 4.94 -6.82 9.55
C GLY A 63 3.62 -7.01 8.78
N ASN A 64 2.92 -8.08 9.13
CA ASN A 64 1.66 -8.48 8.50
C ASN A 64 0.41 -7.86 9.15
N TYR A 65 0.57 -6.95 10.11
CA TYR A 65 -0.57 -6.24 10.69
C TYR A 65 -1.30 -5.43 9.62
N GLY A 66 -2.61 -5.56 9.57
CA GLY A 66 -3.46 -4.94 8.56
C GLY A 66 -4.92 -4.87 8.98
N TYR A 67 -5.77 -4.56 8.00
CA TYR A 67 -7.21 -4.40 8.20
C TYR A 67 -7.97 -5.41 7.35
N ASN A 68 -8.80 -6.23 8.00
CA ASN A 68 -9.71 -7.15 7.33
C ASN A 68 -11.02 -6.43 7.02
N ALA A 69 -11.17 -5.96 5.78
CA ALA A 69 -12.37 -5.25 5.36
C ALA A 69 -13.64 -6.10 5.29
N ALA A 70 -13.55 -7.43 5.43
CA ALA A 70 -14.74 -8.30 5.48
C ALA A 70 -15.34 -8.39 6.89
N THR A 71 -14.52 -8.23 7.94
CA THR A 71 -14.95 -8.31 9.35
C THR A 71 -14.78 -6.99 10.10
N GLU A 72 -14.16 -6.00 9.47
CA GLU A 72 -13.81 -4.70 10.05
C GLU A 72 -12.83 -4.77 11.23
N GLU A 73 -12.04 -5.85 11.28
CA GLU A 73 -11.07 -6.09 12.36
C GLU A 73 -9.63 -5.87 11.91
N TYR A 74 -8.80 -5.39 12.85
CA TYR A 74 -7.36 -5.31 12.66
C TYR A 74 -6.68 -6.57 13.16
N GLY A 75 -5.62 -6.99 12.46
CA GLY A 75 -4.89 -8.18 12.86
C GLY A 75 -3.86 -8.62 11.83
N ASN A 76 -3.35 -9.84 11.99
CA ASN A 76 -2.39 -10.41 11.06
C ASN A 76 -3.11 -10.91 9.80
N MET A 77 -2.79 -10.29 8.65
CA MET A 77 -3.42 -10.63 7.37
C MET A 77 -3.15 -12.07 6.92
N ILE A 78 -2.02 -12.66 7.33
CA ILE A 78 -1.68 -14.06 7.00
C ILE A 78 -2.57 -15.01 7.79
N ASP A 79 -2.78 -14.71 9.08
CA ASP A 79 -3.61 -15.54 9.96
C ASP A 79 -5.09 -15.44 9.56
N PHE A 80 -5.53 -14.28 9.07
CA PHE A 80 -6.84 -14.10 8.44
C PHE A 80 -6.97 -14.77 7.06
N GLY A 81 -5.89 -15.35 6.51
CA GLY A 81 -5.91 -15.97 5.18
C GLY A 81 -6.00 -14.98 4.01
N ILE A 82 -5.77 -13.68 4.26
CA ILE A 82 -5.82 -12.62 3.26
C ILE A 82 -4.43 -12.46 2.64
N LEU A 83 -4.22 -13.22 1.57
CA LEU A 83 -2.93 -13.41 0.91
C LEU A 83 -2.98 -12.93 -0.54
N ASP A 84 -2.03 -12.09 -0.92
CA ASP A 84 -1.79 -11.75 -2.32
C ASP A 84 -0.53 -12.47 -2.83
N PRO A 85 -0.58 -13.11 -4.03
CA PRO A 85 0.63 -13.62 -4.67
C PRO A 85 1.59 -12.48 -4.99
N THR A 86 2.84 -12.59 -4.55
CA THR A 86 3.87 -11.54 -4.77
C THR A 86 4.02 -11.14 -6.23
N LYS A 87 3.83 -12.11 -7.15
CA LYS A 87 3.87 -11.86 -8.59
C LYS A 87 2.80 -10.84 -9.02
N VAL A 88 1.59 -10.94 -8.50
CA VAL A 88 0.47 -10.06 -8.85
C VAL A 88 0.72 -8.65 -8.33
N THR A 89 1.05 -8.50 -7.05
CA THR A 89 1.36 -7.19 -6.46
C THR A 89 2.49 -6.47 -7.19
N ARG A 90 3.57 -7.21 -7.52
CA ARG A 90 4.70 -6.67 -8.29
C ARG A 90 4.28 -6.23 -9.68
N SER A 91 3.61 -7.11 -10.43
CA SER A 91 3.19 -6.82 -11.80
C SER A 91 2.23 -5.64 -11.87
N ALA A 92 1.27 -5.54 -10.94
CA ALA A 92 0.33 -4.43 -10.88
C ALA A 92 1.06 -3.08 -10.72
N LEU A 93 2.00 -2.98 -9.79
CA LEU A 93 2.78 -1.76 -9.57
C LEU A 93 3.65 -1.40 -10.79
N GLN A 94 4.33 -2.39 -11.38
CA GLN A 94 5.21 -2.17 -12.53
C GLN A 94 4.45 -1.67 -13.76
N TYR A 95 3.31 -2.29 -14.09
CA TYR A 95 2.51 -1.87 -15.23
C TYR A 95 1.86 -0.50 -15.00
N ALA A 96 1.34 -0.23 -13.80
CA ALA A 96 0.78 1.07 -13.47
C ALA A 96 1.83 2.20 -13.60
N ALA A 97 3.02 2.01 -13.03
CA ALA A 97 4.11 2.98 -13.13
C ALA A 97 4.59 3.16 -14.58
N SER A 98 4.65 2.07 -15.36
CA SER A 98 5.07 2.12 -16.77
C SER A 98 4.13 2.98 -17.61
N VAL A 99 2.82 2.84 -17.46
CA VAL A 99 1.86 3.64 -18.24
C VAL A 99 1.83 5.08 -17.72
N ALA A 100 1.81 5.28 -16.40
CA ALA A 100 1.78 6.62 -15.80
C ALA A 100 3.03 7.45 -16.14
N GLY A 101 4.20 6.83 -16.32
CA GLY A 101 5.43 7.54 -16.71
C GLY A 101 5.51 7.91 -18.20
N LEU A 102 4.60 7.40 -19.04
CA LEU A 102 4.53 7.73 -20.48
C LEU A 102 3.47 8.78 -20.81
N MET A 103 2.53 9.05 -19.89
CA MET A 103 1.47 10.06 -20.03
C MET A 103 1.94 11.43 -19.53
#